data_AF-A0A2V9ZPE3-F1
#
_entry.id   AF-A0A2V9ZPE3-F1
#
_cell.length_a   1.000
_cell.length_b   1.000
_cell.length_c   1.000
_cell.angle_alpha   90.00
_cell.angle_beta   90.00
_cell.angle_gamma   90.00
#
_symmetry.space_group_name_H-M   'P 1'
#
loop_
_entity.id
_entity.type
_entity.pdbx_description
1 polymer ?
#
loop_
_entity_poly.entity_id
_entity_poly.type
_entity_poly.pdbx_seq_one_letter_code
_entity_poly.pdbx_strand_id
1 'polypeptide(L)' 'MEEMGSIALGARRNEDIALDLMKFIAVTTGYGRGAAGGAGFQDAPTIKAEDYAAHLLELYGRCLAAVHGKK' A
#
# COMPACT_ATOMS: atom_id res chain seq x y z
N MET A 1 11.41 -16.99 -3.55
CA MET A 1 10.16 -16.22 -3.48
C MET A 1 10.11 -15.69 -2.06
N GLU A 2 10.40 -14.44 -1.74
CA GLU A 2 10.47 -13.18 -2.49
C GLU A 2 11.61 -12.36 -1.87
N GLU A 3 12.48 -11.80 -2.70
CA GLU A 3 13.57 -10.92 -2.29
C GLU A 3 12.93 -9.61 -1.81
N MET A 4 12.61 -9.55 -0.52
CA MET A 4 11.94 -8.41 0.11
C MET A 4 12.99 -7.32 0.31
N GLY A 5 13.21 -6.59 -0.79
CA GLY A 5 14.26 -5.60 -0.99
C GLY A 5 14.59 -4.81 0.26
N SER A 6 15.83 -5.02 0.69
CA SER A 6 16.59 -4.16 1.60
C SER A 6 16.62 -2.75 0.99
N ILE A 7 15.61 -1.93 1.27
CA ILE A 7 15.59 -0.53 0.85
C ILE A 7 16.69 0.17 1.66
N ALA A 8 17.72 0.59 0.93
CA ALA A 8 18.90 1.22 1.48
C ALA A 8 18.49 2.45 2.32
N LEU A 9 18.75 2.37 3.62
CA LEU A 9 18.54 3.42 4.64
C LEU A 9 19.53 4.60 4.45
N GLY A 10 19.67 5.11 3.24
CA GLY A 10 20.51 6.26 2.90
C GLY A 10 19.70 7.55 2.97
N ALA A 11 19.83 8.27 4.09
CA ALA A 11 19.15 9.54 4.37
C ALA A 11 17.63 9.48 4.15
N ARG A 12 16.88 9.01 5.15
CA ARG A 12 15.41 8.90 5.11
C ARG A 12 14.75 10.20 4.61
N ARG A 13 14.48 10.28 3.32
CA ARG A 13 13.68 11.35 2.72
C ARG A 13 12.24 11.15 3.19
N ASN A 14 11.46 12.23 3.29
CA ASN A 14 10.05 12.11 3.67
C ASN A 14 9.30 11.16 2.72
N GLU A 15 9.72 11.13 1.46
CA GLU A 15 9.26 10.22 0.42
C GLU A 15 9.54 8.75 0.76
N ASP A 16 10.72 8.42 1.29
CA ASP A 16 11.09 7.06 1.70
C ASP A 16 10.28 6.61 2.92
N ILE A 17 10.09 7.50 3.90
CA ILE A 17 9.25 7.25 5.07
C ILE A 17 7.78 7.02 4.65
N ALA A 18 7.27 7.81 3.70
CA ALA A 18 5.91 7.66 3.19
C ALA A 18 5.73 6.34 2.43
N LEU A 19 6.74 5.90 1.67
CA LEU A 19 6.73 4.60 0.99
C LEU A 19 6.73 3.44 1.97
N ASP A 20 7.54 3.51 3.04
CA ASP A 20 7.56 2.49 4.09
C ASP A 20 6.22 2.41 4.84
N LEU A 21 5.65 3.56 5.22
CA LEU A 21 4.34 3.64 5.87
C LEU A 21 3.23 3.10 4.97
N MET A 22 3.22 3.46 3.69
CA MET A 22 2.27 2.96 2.70
C MET A 22 2.36 1.44 2.61
N LYS A 23 3.57 0.88 2.48
CA LYS A 23 3.79 -0.56 2.38
C LYS A 23 3.31 -1.28 3.63
N PHE A 24 3.61 -0.75 4.81
CA PHE A 24 3.12 -1.27 6.08
C PHE A 24 1.58 -1.33 6.10
N ILE A 25 0.91 -0.23 5.78
CA ILE A 25 -0.57 -0.18 5.78
C ILE A 25 -1.14 -1.17 4.75
N ALA A 26 -0.62 -1.19 3.52
CA ALA A 26 -1.13 -2.09 2.47
C ALA A 26 -0.99 -3.57 2.84
N VAL A 27 0.14 -3.97 3.45
CA VAL A 27 0.38 -5.35 3.87
C VAL A 27 -0.47 -5.72 5.10
N THR A 28 -0.55 -4.86 6.11
CA THR A 28 -1.24 -5.16 7.37
C THR A 28 -2.76 -5.15 7.22
N THR A 29 -3.30 -4.27 6.37
CA THR A 29 -4.76 -4.09 6.22
C THR A 29 -5.33 -4.78 4.98
N GLY A 30 -4.48 -5.20 4.03
CA GLY A 30 -4.93 -5.63 2.71
C GLY A 30 -5.52 -4.48 1.88
N TYR A 31 -5.12 -3.23 2.14
CA TYR A 31 -5.67 -2.04 1.47
C TYR A 31 -5.64 -2.19 -0.05
N GLY A 32 -6.79 -2.04 -0.71
CA GLY A 32 -6.94 -2.15 -2.16
C GLY A 32 -6.85 -3.58 -2.71
N ARG A 33 -6.37 -4.56 -1.93
CA ARG A 33 -6.45 -5.97 -2.31
C ARG A 33 -7.93 -6.32 -2.29
N GLY A 34 -8.54 -6.47 -3.46
CA GLY A 34 -9.90 -7.00 -3.58
C GLY A 34 -10.02 -8.25 -2.73
N ALA A 35 -11.15 -8.40 -2.04
CA ALA A 35 -11.39 -9.48 -1.08
C ALA A 35 -10.79 -10.78 -1.64
N ALA A 36 -9.72 -11.27 -0.99
CA ALA A 36 -9.13 -12.54 -1.36
C ALA A 36 -10.24 -13.55 -1.11
N GLY A 37 -10.90 -13.97 -2.20
CA GLY A 37 -12.02 -14.89 -2.16
C GLY A 37 -11.60 -16.10 -1.36
N GLY A 38 -12.09 -16.20 -0.12
CA GLY A 38 -12.06 -17.44 0.62
C GLY A 38 -12.76 -18.47 -0.25
N ALA A 39 -12.17 -19.66 -0.37
CA ALA A 39 -12.74 -20.74 -1.16
C ALA A 39 -14.16 -21.06 -0.66
N GLY A 40 -15.17 -20.58 -1.37
CA GLY A 40 -16.58 -20.79 -1.02
C GLY A 40 -17.50 -19.83 -1.76
N PHE A 41 -18.07 -20.27 -2.89
CA PHE A 41 -19.31 -19.82 -3.54
C PHE A 41 -19.80 -18.37 -3.29
N GLN A 42 -18.92 -17.39 -3.37
CA GLN A 42 -19.27 -15.98 -3.25
C GLN A 42 -18.69 -15.26 -4.46
N ASP A 43 -19.56 -14.54 -5.17
CA ASP A 43 -19.23 -13.59 -6.24
C ASP A 43 -18.43 -12.45 -5.61
N ALA A 44 -17.14 -12.71 -5.33
CA ALA A 44 -16.28 -11.72 -4.71
C ALA A 44 -15.96 -10.66 -5.77
N PRO A 45 -16.26 -9.37 -5.52
CA PRO A 45 -15.99 -8.32 -6.49
C PRO A 45 -14.49 -8.32 -6.78
N THR A 46 -14.15 -8.68 -8.01
CA THR A 46 -12.79 -8.63 -8.51
C THR A 46 -12.41 -7.16 -8.62
N ILE A 47 -11.74 -6.62 -7.59
CA ILE A 47 -11.12 -5.30 -7.73
C ILE A 47 -10.15 -5.41 -8.90
N LYS A 48 -10.42 -4.65 -9.96
CA LYS A 48 -9.57 -4.62 -11.14
C LYS A 48 -8.19 -4.17 -10.71
N ALA A 49 -7.14 -4.70 -11.35
CA ALA A 49 -5.78 -4.31 -11.04
C ALA A 49 -5.57 -2.78 -11.16
N GLU A 50 -6.33 -2.13 -12.04
CA GLU A 50 -6.37 -0.67 -12.22
C GLU A 50 -6.92 0.06 -10.99
N ASP A 51 -8.05 -0.41 -10.42
CA ASP A 51 -8.63 0.15 -9.19
C ASP A 51 -7.67 -0.07 -8.00
N TYR A 52 -7.01 -1.21 -7.94
CA TYR A 52 -6.00 -1.47 -6.91
C TYR A 52 -4.83 -0.49 -6.98
N ALA A 53 -4.31 -0.24 -8.18
CA ALA A 53 -3.24 0.74 -8.40
C ALA A 53 -3.69 2.15 -7.99
N ALA A 54 -4.91 2.55 -8.34
CA ALA A 54 -5.47 3.83 -7.94
C ALA A 54 -5.56 3.98 -6.41
N HIS A 55 -6.03 2.94 -5.71
CA HIS A 55 -6.05 2.92 -4.25
C HIS A 55 -4.66 3.07 -3.64
N LEU A 56 -3.66 2.33 -4.14
CA LEU A 56 -2.29 2.43 -3.65
C LEU A 56 -1.70 3.83 -3.85
N LEU A 57 -1.96 4.48 -4.99
CA LEU A 57 -1.53 5.86 -5.26
C LEU A 57 -2.19 6.87 -4.31
N GLU A 58 -3.49 6.71 -4.02
CA GLU A 58 -4.19 7.53 -3.04
C GLU A 58 -3.61 7.36 -1.63
N LEU A 59 -3.35 6.11 -1.22
CA LEU A 59 -2.74 5.79 0.06
C LEU A 59 -1.36 6.44 0.20
N TYR A 60 -0.54 6.39 -0.86
CA TYR A 60 0.75 7.05 -0.87
C TYR A 60 0.63 8.55 -0.62
N GLY A 61 -0.28 9.25 -1.31
CA GLY A 61 -0.51 10.68 -1.10
C GLY A 61 -0.90 11.02 0.33
N ARG A 62 -1.73 10.18 0.96
CA ARG A 62 -2.09 10.29 2.38
C ARG A 62 -0.89 10.10 3.31
N CYS A 63 -0.05 9.10 3.03
CA CYS A 63 1.17 8.83 3.80
C CYS A 63 2.17 10.00 3.68
N LEU A 64 2.36 10.54 2.48
CA LEU A 64 3.22 11.69 2.23
C LEU A 64 2.73 12.93 3.00
N ALA A 65 1.43 13.23 2.94
CA ALA A 65 0.84 14.34 3.69
C ALA A 65 0.97 14.17 5.21
N ALA A 66 0.87 12.95 5.72
CA ALA A 66 1.08 12.65 7.13
C ALA A 66 2.54 12.87 7.56
N VAL A 67 3.50 12.43 6.74
CA VAL A 67 4.94 12.57 7.02
C VAL A 67 5.42 14.01 6.88
N HIS A 68 4.90 14.78 5.93
CA HIS A 68 5.25 16.20 5.75
C HIS A 68 4.77 17.08 6.92
N GLY A 69 3.96 16.53 7.83
CA GLY A 69 3.33 17.27 8.91
C GLY A 69 2.22 18.16 8.36
N LYS A 70 0.96 17.85 8.70
CA LYS A 70 -0.09 18.87 8.61
C LYS A 70 0.35 20.04 9.49
N LYS A 71 0.72 21.15 8.85
CA LYS A 71 0.91 22.44 9.51
C LYS A 71 -0.43 22.98 10.01
#